data_AF-A0A173SPI0-F1
#
_entry.id   AF-A0A173SPI0-F1
#
_cell.length_a   1.000
_cell.length_b   1.000
_cell.length_c   1.000
_cell.angle_alpha   90.00
_cell.angle_beta   90.00
_cell.angle_gamma   90.00
#
_symmetry.space_group_name_H-M   'P 1'
#
loop_
_entity.id
_entity.type
_entity.pdbx_description
1 polymer ?
#
loop_
_entity_poly.entity_id
_entity_poly.type
_entity_poly.pdbx_seq_one_letter_code
_entity_poly.pdbx_strand_id
1 'polypeptide(L)'
;MPDAISEPMGCYCMGYLWNRGDEVGDATDPNTGRKIEFKATSRFEGDLSSFGPKCVFDDLVFLRFKLDDNLLYIYDLNINSEEFGKYPANKTQTIQEQKNQGRRPHVSLKTLFVDANNLEPDIIFDIRRCKAYDRLSEYYQRLIGK
;
A
#
# COMPACT_ATOMS: atom_id res chain seq x y z
N MET A 1 -2.91 6.02 9.60
CA MET A 1 -2.72 4.89 10.54
C MET A 1 -1.24 4.87 10.90
N PRO A 2 -0.84 4.67 12.17
CA PRO A 2 0.57 4.56 12.52
C PRO A 2 1.22 3.34 11.88
N ASP A 3 2.42 3.54 11.33
CA ASP A 3 3.23 2.54 10.62
C ASP A 3 3.48 1.29 11.47
N ALA A 4 3.79 1.47 12.76
CA ALA A 4 3.98 0.40 13.74
C ALA A 4 2.75 -0.51 13.96
N ILE A 5 1.57 -0.13 13.46
CA ILE A 5 0.36 -0.96 13.47
C ILE A 5 0.10 -1.50 12.07
N SER A 6 0.15 -0.66 11.04
CA SER A 6 -0.23 -1.06 9.68
C SER A 6 0.77 -2.00 9.01
N GLU A 7 2.07 -1.78 9.16
CA GLU A 7 3.09 -2.60 8.49
C GLU A 7 3.12 -4.03 9.00
N PRO A 8 3.07 -4.33 10.32
CA PRO A 8 2.98 -5.70 10.81
C PRO A 8 1.71 -6.42 10.33
N MET A 9 0.58 -5.69 10.24
CA MET A 9 -0.67 -6.26 9.72
C MET A 9 -0.56 -6.59 8.22
N GLY A 10 0.04 -5.69 7.44
CA GLY A 10 0.34 -5.92 6.02
C GLY A 10 1.26 -7.14 5.84
N CYS A 11 2.34 -7.23 6.62
CA CYS A 11 3.25 -8.36 6.63
C CYS A 11 2.54 -9.68 6.95
N TYR A 12 1.72 -9.70 8.01
CA TYR A 12 0.96 -10.88 8.40
C TYR A 12 0.04 -11.37 7.27
N CYS A 13 -0.64 -10.45 6.58
CA CYS A 13 -1.58 -10.80 5.52
C CYS A 13 -0.88 -11.25 4.23
N MET A 14 0.25 -10.61 3.87
CA MET A 14 0.96 -10.87 2.61
C MET A 14 2.05 -11.95 2.74
N GLY A 15 2.35 -12.40 3.96
CA GLY A 15 3.45 -13.35 4.21
C GLY A 15 4.84 -12.72 4.11
N TYR A 16 4.96 -11.40 4.35
CA TYR A 16 6.23 -10.68 4.31
C TYR A 16 6.90 -10.63 5.69
N LEU A 17 8.21 -10.39 5.70
CA LEU A 17 8.98 -10.13 6.92
C LEU A 17 9.05 -8.61 7.16
N TRP A 18 8.59 -8.17 8.32
CA TRP A 18 8.64 -6.76 8.70
C TRP A 18 10.07 -6.32 8.98
N ASN A 19 10.56 -5.33 8.24
CA ASN A 19 11.90 -4.78 8.40
C ASN A 19 11.92 -3.85 9.62
N ARG A 20 13.06 -3.78 10.32
CA ARG A 20 13.26 -2.85 11.45
C ARG A 20 14.61 -2.16 11.35
N GLY A 21 14.70 -0.95 11.89
CA GLY A 21 15.95 -0.18 11.88
C GLY A 21 16.25 0.42 10.52
N ASP A 22 17.50 0.33 10.08
CA ASP A 22 18.01 0.98 8.85
C ASP A 22 17.86 0.12 7.58
N GLU A 23 17.04 -0.93 7.63
CA GLU A 23 16.75 -1.77 6.46
C GLU A 23 15.93 -1.00 5.41
N VAL A 24 16.20 -1.26 4.14
CA VAL A 24 15.50 -0.60 3.02
C VAL A 24 14.12 -1.23 2.82
N GLY A 25 13.11 -0.36 2.68
CA GLY A 25 11.70 -0.76 2.57
C GLY A 25 11.12 -1.16 3.92
N ASP A 26 9.80 -1.12 4.01
CA ASP A 26 9.05 -1.43 5.24
C ASP A 26 9.01 -2.95 5.49
N ALA A 27 9.12 -3.77 4.43
CA ALA A 27 9.18 -5.21 4.55
C ALA A 27 10.01 -5.88 3.44
N THR A 28 10.30 -7.17 3.62
CA THR A 28 10.97 -8.01 2.64
C THR A 28 10.12 -9.24 2.36
N ASP A 29 9.86 -9.56 1.09
CA ASP A 29 9.30 -10.86 0.70
C ASP A 29 10.36 -11.95 0.95
N PRO A 30 10.13 -12.90 1.88
CA PRO A 30 11.11 -13.93 2.21
C PRO A 30 11.40 -14.91 1.05
N ASN A 31 10.51 -15.01 0.07
CA ASN A 31 10.63 -15.97 -1.03
C ASN A 31 11.47 -15.43 -2.18
N THR A 32 11.42 -14.11 -2.42
CA THR A 32 12.06 -13.45 -3.57
C THR A 32 13.14 -12.46 -3.15
N GLY A 33 13.14 -12.01 -1.90
CA GLY A 33 14.02 -10.95 -1.40
C GLY A 33 13.57 -9.53 -1.79
N ARG A 34 12.43 -9.37 -2.48
CA ARG A 34 11.89 -8.07 -2.91
C ARG A 34 11.64 -7.16 -1.70
N LYS A 35 12.00 -5.89 -1.85
CA LYS A 35 11.74 -4.82 -0.87
C LYS A 35 10.37 -4.21 -1.09
N ILE A 36 9.57 -4.18 -0.04
CA ILE A 36 8.18 -3.75 -0.06
C ILE A 36 8.08 -2.43 0.68
N GLU A 37 7.45 -1.44 0.04
CA GLU A 37 7.00 -0.22 0.71
C GLU A 37 5.52 -0.34 1.03
N PHE A 38 5.12 -0.06 2.27
CA PHE A 38 3.74 0.08 2.66
C PHE A 38 3.32 1.54 2.70
N LYS A 39 2.08 1.81 2.29
CA LYS A 39 1.42 3.07 2.61
C LYS A 39 0.04 2.78 3.17
N ALA A 40 -0.27 3.39 4.32
CA ALA A 40 -1.51 3.13 5.02
C ALA A 40 -2.35 4.39 5.21
N THR A 41 -3.65 4.27 4.95
CA THR A 41 -4.64 5.32 5.23
C THR A 41 -5.82 4.76 6.01
N SER A 42 -6.34 5.56 6.94
CA SER A 42 -7.65 5.33 7.58
C SER A 42 -8.72 6.29 7.07
N ARG A 43 -8.36 7.20 6.17
CA ARG A 43 -9.31 8.04 5.45
C ARG A 43 -9.69 7.27 4.18
N PHE A 44 -10.89 6.68 4.18
CA PHE A 44 -11.30 5.75 3.12
C PHE A 44 -11.64 6.48 1.81
N GLU A 45 -12.31 7.63 1.89
CA GLU A 45 -12.73 8.45 0.73
C GLU A 45 -11.64 9.39 0.18
N GLY A 46 -10.42 9.34 0.71
CA GLY A 46 -9.31 10.12 0.18
C GLY A 46 -8.02 9.81 0.90
N ASP A 47 -6.90 9.82 0.20
CA ASP A 47 -5.59 9.53 0.78
C ASP A 47 -4.54 10.52 0.31
N LEU A 48 -3.48 10.62 1.11
CA LEU A 48 -2.29 11.36 0.74
C LEU A 48 -1.08 10.64 1.31
N SER A 49 -0.45 9.84 0.45
CA SER A 49 0.72 9.04 0.76
C SER A 49 1.98 9.84 0.46
N SER A 50 2.93 9.81 1.39
CA SER A 50 4.12 10.66 1.37
C SER A 50 5.39 9.83 1.23
N PHE A 51 6.22 10.12 0.22
CA PHE A 51 7.37 9.28 -0.14
C PHE A 51 8.68 10.06 -0.03
N GLY A 52 9.64 9.55 0.75
CA GLY A 52 10.94 10.19 0.93
C GLY A 52 11.71 10.37 -0.39
N PRO A 53 12.57 11.40 -0.51
CA PRO A 53 13.33 11.64 -1.74
C PRO A 53 14.26 10.47 -2.12
N LYS A 54 14.70 9.69 -1.13
CA LYS A 54 15.56 8.51 -1.31
C LYS A 54 14.83 7.17 -1.16
N CYS A 55 13.49 7.18 -1.09
CA CYS A 55 12.69 5.96 -0.97
C CYS A 55 12.84 5.12 -2.26
N VAL A 56 13.21 3.85 -2.09
CA VAL A 56 13.43 2.84 -3.13
C VAL A 56 12.79 1.53 -2.65
N PHE A 57 12.05 0.88 -3.54
CA PHE A 57 11.34 -0.37 -3.30
C PHE A 57 11.13 -1.11 -4.62
N ASP A 58 10.95 -2.42 -4.51
CA ASP A 58 10.62 -3.33 -5.62
C ASP A 58 9.11 -3.50 -5.79
N ASP A 59 8.34 -3.21 -4.74
CA ASP A 59 6.88 -3.24 -4.77
C ASP A 59 6.26 -2.24 -3.78
N LEU A 60 5.03 -1.81 -4.07
CA LEU A 60 4.25 -0.88 -3.27
C LEU A 60 2.91 -1.50 -2.89
N VAL A 61 2.68 -1.66 -1.59
CA VAL A 61 1.43 -2.20 -1.06
C VAL A 61 0.63 -1.09 -0.36
N PHE A 62 -0.62 -0.92 -0.78
CA PHE A 62 -1.53 0.09 -0.25
C PHE A 62 -2.56 -0.51 0.72
N LEU A 63 -2.55 0.00 1.94
CA LEU A 63 -3.32 -0.47 3.08
C LEU A 63 -4.44 0.53 3.41
N ARG A 64 -5.69 0.19 3.08
CA ARG A 64 -6.86 1.04 3.31
C ARG A 64 -7.71 0.51 4.47
N PHE A 65 -7.61 1.17 5.61
CA PHE A 65 -8.41 0.87 6.79
C PHE A 65 -9.81 1.47 6.68
N LYS A 66 -10.82 0.61 6.73
CA LYS A 66 -12.23 0.98 6.88
C LYS A 66 -12.63 0.80 8.33
N LEU A 67 -12.47 1.87 9.11
CA LEU A 67 -12.60 1.83 10.57
C LEU A 67 -14.00 1.40 11.04
N ASP A 68 -15.05 1.87 10.35
CA ASP A 68 -16.44 1.54 10.71
C ASP A 68 -16.72 0.04 10.68
N ASP A 69 -16.05 -0.68 9.76
CA ASP A 69 -16.22 -2.11 9.57
C ASP A 69 -15.13 -2.94 10.26
N ASN A 70 -14.09 -2.30 10.81
CA ASN A 70 -12.87 -2.96 11.31
C ASN A 70 -12.19 -3.85 10.26
N LEU A 71 -12.22 -3.41 9.01
CA LEU A 71 -11.63 -4.11 7.86
C LEU A 71 -10.42 -3.35 7.34
N LEU A 72 -9.40 -4.10 6.95
CA LEU A 72 -8.24 -3.61 6.22
C LEU A 72 -8.28 -4.16 4.80
N TYR A 73 -8.42 -3.27 3.82
CA TYR A 73 -8.37 -3.59 2.40
C TYR A 73 -6.93 -3.42 1.92
N ILE A 74 -6.34 -4.49 1.40
CA ILE A 74 -4.93 -4.56 1.01
C ILE A 74 -4.85 -4.67 -0.51
N TYR A 75 -4.09 -3.78 -1.12
CA TYR A 75 -3.85 -3.74 -2.57
C TYR A 75 -2.36 -3.89 -2.82
N ASP A 76 -1.98 -4.96 -3.49
CA ASP A 76 -0.66 -5.12 -4.07
C ASP A 76 -0.65 -4.41 -5.44
N LEU A 77 0.03 -3.26 -5.51
CA LEU A 77 0.03 -2.43 -6.71
C LEU A 77 1.00 -2.94 -7.77
N ASN A 78 1.84 -3.93 -7.47
CA ASN A 78 2.80 -4.53 -8.39
C ASN A 78 3.61 -3.50 -9.18
N ILE A 79 4.13 -2.48 -8.48
CA ILE A 79 4.86 -1.37 -9.09
C ILE A 79 6.14 -1.08 -8.31
N ASN A 80 7.27 -1.00 -9.03
CA ASN A 80 8.54 -0.63 -8.42
C ASN A 80 8.73 0.89 -8.35
N SER A 81 9.74 1.33 -7.58
CA SER A 81 10.00 2.75 -7.35
C SER A 81 10.36 3.56 -8.61
N GLU A 82 10.95 2.93 -9.64
CA GLU A 82 11.27 3.60 -10.91
C GLU A 82 10.02 3.87 -11.75
N GLU A 83 9.13 2.87 -11.86
CA GLU A 83 7.85 2.99 -12.54
C GLU A 83 6.93 3.97 -11.81
N PHE A 84 6.86 3.87 -10.48
CA PHE A 84 6.11 4.79 -9.64
C PHE A 84 6.58 6.24 -9.82
N GLY A 85 7.89 6.45 -9.96
CA GLY A 85 8.48 7.76 -10.20
C GLY A 85 7.95 8.50 -11.43
N LYS A 86 7.41 7.78 -12.43
CA LYS A 86 6.87 8.34 -13.68
C LYS A 86 5.47 8.95 -13.52
N TYR A 87 4.75 8.61 -12.45
CA TYR A 87 3.41 9.12 -12.20
C TYR A 87 3.43 10.62 -11.85
N PRO A 88 2.35 11.36 -12.15
CA PRO A 88 2.25 12.77 -11.79
C PRO A 88 2.17 12.93 -10.26
N ALA A 89 3.02 13.80 -9.71
CA ALA A 89 2.85 14.27 -8.33
C ALA A 89 1.90 15.46 -8.26
N ASN A 90 1.81 16.24 -9.34
CA ASN A 90 0.85 17.33 -9.53
C ASN A 90 0.69 17.59 -11.05
N LYS A 91 0.04 18.70 -11.43
CA LYS A 91 -0.21 19.06 -12.84
C LYS A 91 1.05 19.33 -13.67
N THR A 92 2.17 19.67 -13.04
CA THR A 92 3.38 20.16 -13.72
C THR A 92 4.61 19.30 -13.46
N GLN A 93 4.55 18.39 -12.48
CA GLN A 93 5.70 17.59 -12.06
C GLN A 93 5.34 16.12 -11.83
N THR A 94 6.26 15.23 -12.19
CA THR A 94 6.25 13.83 -11.79
C THR A 94 6.73 13.62 -10.36
N ILE A 95 6.48 12.43 -9.82
CA ILE A 95 6.98 12.00 -8.51
C ILE A 95 8.51 12.03 -8.49
N GLN A 96 9.18 11.52 -9.53
CA GLN A 96 10.64 11.51 -9.58
C GLN A 96 11.22 12.92 -9.67
N GLU A 97 10.58 13.84 -10.39
CA GLU A 97 11.03 15.25 -10.45
C GLU A 97 10.98 15.93 -9.08
N GLN A 98 9.93 15.68 -8.28
CA GLN A 98 9.91 16.18 -6.90
C GLN A 98 10.99 15.53 -6.03
N LYS A 99 11.20 14.22 -6.15
CA LYS A 99 12.26 13.51 -5.40
C LYS A 99 13.66 14.04 -5.75
N ASN A 100 13.93 14.31 -7.04
CA ASN A 100 15.20 14.87 -7.52
C ASN A 100 15.48 16.27 -6.95
N GLN A 101 14.43 17.02 -6.58
CA GLN A 101 14.54 18.31 -5.89
C GLN A 101 14.73 18.17 -4.37
N GLY A 102 14.90 16.94 -3.86
CA GLY A 102 14.98 16.65 -2.43
C GLY A 102 13.64 16.77 -1.70
N ARG A 103 12.52 16.89 -2.43
CA ARG A 103 11.19 17.06 -1.85
C ARG A 103 10.53 15.70 -1.61
N ARG A 104 9.55 15.70 -0.70
CA ARG A 104 8.68 14.55 -0.41
C ARG A 104 7.40 14.67 -1.25
N PRO A 105 7.23 13.94 -2.36
CA PRO A 105 5.96 13.91 -3.07
C PRO A 105 4.84 13.36 -2.21
N HIS A 106 3.68 14.00 -2.33
CA HIS A 106 2.44 13.65 -1.64
C HIS A 106 1.38 13.36 -2.71
N VAL A 107 0.96 12.11 -2.83
CA VAL A 107 0.03 11.66 -3.88
C VAL A 107 -1.07 10.77 -3.33
N SER A 108 -2.23 10.73 -4.00
CA SER A 108 -3.30 9.79 -3.67
C SER A 108 -3.08 8.48 -4.42
N LEU A 109 -2.75 7.41 -3.70
CA LEU A 109 -2.63 6.07 -4.28
C LEU A 109 -4.00 5.52 -4.68
N LYS A 110 -5.07 5.91 -3.98
CA LYS A 110 -6.44 5.56 -4.36
C LYS A 110 -6.74 6.12 -5.76
N THR A 111 -6.53 7.41 -5.99
CA THR A 111 -6.81 8.02 -7.31
C THR A 111 -5.88 7.48 -8.40
N LEU A 112 -4.57 7.38 -8.14
CA LEU A 112 -3.59 6.99 -9.15
C LEU A 112 -3.72 5.52 -9.58
N PHE A 113 -4.13 4.63 -8.68
CA PHE A 113 -4.14 3.18 -8.93
C PHE A 113 -5.52 2.56 -8.79
N VAL A 114 -6.14 2.69 -7.62
CA VAL A 114 -7.40 1.98 -7.31
C VAL A 114 -8.53 2.45 -8.20
N ASP A 115 -8.79 3.75 -8.24
CA ASP A 115 -9.88 4.32 -9.04
C ASP A 115 -9.56 4.29 -10.53
N ALA A 116 -8.31 4.64 -10.90
CA ALA A 116 -7.87 4.71 -12.29
C ALA A 116 -7.96 3.36 -13.03
N ASN A 117 -7.75 2.25 -12.31
CA ASN A 117 -7.77 0.90 -12.88
C ASN A 117 -8.94 0.05 -12.37
N ASN A 118 -9.87 0.64 -11.60
CA ASN A 118 -10.98 -0.05 -10.95
C ASN A 118 -10.53 -1.31 -10.19
N LEU A 119 -9.45 -1.18 -9.40
CA LEU A 119 -8.85 -2.30 -8.69
C LEU A 119 -9.73 -2.76 -7.53
N GLU A 120 -9.81 -4.07 -7.39
CA GLU A 120 -10.31 -4.74 -6.19
C GLU A 120 -9.14 -5.08 -5.27
N PRO A 121 -9.33 -5.06 -3.95
CA PRO A 121 -8.28 -5.50 -3.02
C PRO A 121 -7.82 -6.93 -3.35
N ASP A 122 -6.57 -7.24 -3.05
CA ASP A 122 -6.07 -8.61 -3.16
C ASP A 122 -6.46 -9.41 -1.92
N ILE A 123 -6.45 -8.75 -0.76
CA ILE A 123 -6.83 -9.30 0.53
C ILE A 123 -7.73 -8.32 1.28
N ILE A 124 -8.77 -8.85 1.94
CA ILE A 124 -9.49 -8.12 2.99
C ILE A 124 -9.18 -8.81 4.32
N PHE A 125 -8.63 -8.05 5.27
CA PHE A 125 -8.31 -8.53 6.60
C PHE A 125 -9.34 -8.04 7.62
N ASP A 126 -10.01 -8.98 8.27
CA ASP A 126 -10.90 -8.73 9.40
C ASP A 126 -10.06 -8.65 10.67
N ILE A 127 -9.91 -7.43 11.17
CA ILE A 127 -9.04 -7.12 12.32
C ILE A 127 -9.59 -7.76 13.59
N ARG A 128 -10.91 -7.84 13.75
CA ARG A 128 -11.54 -8.38 14.96
C ARG A 128 -11.45 -9.90 15.01
N ARG A 129 -11.52 -10.55 13.86
CA ARG A 129 -11.39 -12.01 13.74
C ARG A 129 -9.95 -12.48 13.53
N CYS A 130 -9.02 -11.55 13.31
CA CYS A 130 -7.64 -11.82 12.92
C CYS A 130 -7.57 -12.78 11.72
N LYS A 131 -8.42 -12.56 10.71
CA LYS A 131 -8.55 -13.45 9.55
C LYS A 131 -8.44 -12.69 8.23
N ALA A 132 -7.56 -13.17 7.37
CA ALA A 132 -7.41 -12.69 6.00
C ALA A 132 -8.31 -13.49 5.05
N TYR A 133 -8.90 -12.79 4.08
CA TYR A 133 -9.76 -13.35 3.05
C TYR A 133 -9.26 -12.89 1.69
N ASP A 134 -8.98 -13.85 0.81
CA ASP A 134 -8.59 -13.61 -0.57
C ASP A 134 -9.80 -13.62 -1.51
N ARG A 135 -9.54 -13.40 -2.80
CA ARG A 135 -10.56 -13.41 -3.86
C ARG A 135 -11.26 -14.75 -4.03
N LEU A 136 -10.77 -15.86 -3.50
CA LEU A 136 -11.44 -17.15 -3.60
C LEU A 136 -12.45 -17.37 -2.46
N SER A 137 -12.41 -16.54 -1.42
CA SER A 137 -13.33 -16.64 -0.28
C SER A 137 -14.73 -16.10 -0.60
N GLU A 138 -15.77 -16.87 -0.25
CA GLU A 138 -17.17 -16.39 -0.29
C GLU A 138 -17.39 -15.11 0.53
N TYR A 139 -16.70 -14.98 1.68
CA TYR A 139 -16.82 -13.79 2.53
C TYR A 139 -16.27 -12.56 1.84
N TYR A 140 -15.14 -12.70 1.14
CA TYR A 140 -14.56 -11.64 0.34
C TYR A 140 -15.51 -11.21 -0.79
N GLN A 141 -16.03 -12.17 -1.57
CA GLN A 141 -16.93 -11.90 -2.69
C GLN A 141 -18.16 -11.11 -2.25
N ARG A 142 -18.77 -11.54 -1.14
CA ARG A 142 -19.91 -10.84 -0.54
C ARG A 142 -19.57 -9.39 -0.12
N LEU A 143 -18.38 -9.15 0.42
CA LEU A 143 -17.96 -7.81 0.85
C LEU A 143 -17.75 -6.85 -0.31
N ILE A 144 -17.29 -7.34 -1.46
CA ILE A 144 -17.10 -6.53 -2.67
C ILE A 144 -18.33 -6.50 -3.58
N GLY A 145 -19.44 -7.13 -3.16
CA GLY A 145 -20.73 -7.09 -3.86
C GLY A 145 -20.85 -8.07 -5.03
N LYS A 146 -20.15 -9.21 -4.94
CA LYS A 146 -20.22 -10.33 -5.91
C LYS A 146 -20.92 -11.55 -5.32
#